data_AF-A0A970HWD1-F1
#
_entry.id   AF-A0A970HWD1-F1
#
_cell.length_a   1.000
_cell.length_b   1.000
_cell.length_c   1.000
_cell.angle_alpha   90.00
_cell.angle_beta   90.00
_cell.angle_gamma   90.00
#
_symmetry.space_group_name_H-M   'P 1'
#
loop_
_entity.id
_entity.type
_entity.pdbx_description
1 polymer ?
#
loop_
_entity_poly.entity_id
_entity_poly.type
_entity_poly.pdbx_seq_one_letter_code
_entity_poly.pdbx_strand_id
1 'polypeptide(L)'
;RRADHVASGGDPGDNPFADRLERLLDEVVAEGSAFTVRDLAIGGREVMAATGLAPGPKVGEVLQRLLERVLEAPELNEEKRLIELAREIAAELD
;
A
#
# COMPACT_ATOMS: atom_id res chain seq x y z
N ARG A 1 -30.08 -11.39 -33.34
CA ARG A 1 -29.05 -12.38 -33.76
C ARG A 1 -27.67 -11.72 -33.61
N ARG A 2 -26.58 -12.47 -33.81
CA ARG A 2 -25.19 -12.02 -34.01
C ARG A 2 -25.11 -10.73 -34.87
N ALA A 3 -24.26 -9.74 -34.62
CA ALA A 3 -22.79 -9.77 -34.50
C ALA A 3 -22.14 -10.11 -35.87
N ASP A 4 -21.16 -9.39 -36.45
CA ASP A 4 -20.34 -8.22 -36.05
C ASP A 4 -20.20 -7.25 -37.28
N HIS A 5 -19.26 -6.31 -37.51
CA HIS A 5 -18.00 -5.83 -36.88
C HIS A 5 -17.58 -4.45 -37.49
N VAL A 6 -17.02 -3.50 -36.71
CA VAL A 6 -16.02 -2.45 -37.13
C VAL A 6 -15.65 -1.53 -35.96
N ALA A 7 -14.39 -1.07 -35.88
CA ALA A 7 -13.92 -0.07 -34.93
C ALA A 7 -13.53 1.24 -35.63
N SER A 8 -13.71 2.38 -34.96
CA SER A 8 -13.19 3.69 -35.36
C SER A 8 -12.80 4.44 -34.08
N GLY A 9 -11.53 4.82 -33.97
CA GLY A 9 -10.98 5.38 -32.72
C GLY A 9 -11.42 6.82 -32.49
N GLY A 10 -11.78 7.14 -31.25
CA GLY A 10 -11.55 8.47 -30.69
C GLY A 10 -10.19 8.47 -29.99
N ASP A 11 -9.52 9.63 -29.97
CA ASP A 11 -8.26 9.79 -29.23
C ASP A 11 -8.54 9.72 -27.72
N PRO A 12 -7.80 8.92 -26.92
CA PRO A 12 -8.00 8.87 -25.47
C PRO A 12 -7.58 10.15 -24.73
N GLY A 13 -6.76 11.02 -25.37
CA GLY A 13 -5.94 12.02 -24.69
C GLY A 13 -6.48 13.45 -24.55
N ASP A 14 -7.80 13.68 -24.53
CA ASP A 14 -8.36 15.04 -24.36
C ASP A 14 -9.60 15.06 -23.44
N ASN A 15 -9.39 14.71 -22.17
CA ASN A 15 -10.37 14.92 -21.09
C ASN A 15 -9.76 15.83 -20.01
N PRO A 16 -9.76 17.16 -20.17
CA PRO A 16 -9.12 18.10 -19.24
C PRO A 16 -9.74 18.14 -17.82
N PHE A 17 -10.82 17.40 -17.57
CA PHE A 17 -11.32 17.12 -16.22
C PHE A 17 -10.57 15.95 -15.56
N ALA A 18 -10.22 14.91 -16.31
CA ALA A 18 -9.37 13.81 -15.83
C ALA A 18 -7.95 14.32 -15.53
N ASP A 19 -7.30 15.02 -16.47
CA ASP A 19 -5.97 15.61 -16.27
C ASP A 19 -5.88 16.51 -15.03
N ARG A 20 -6.97 17.24 -14.72
CA ARG A 20 -7.06 18.08 -13.52
C ARG A 20 -7.25 17.24 -12.26
N LEU A 21 -8.02 16.16 -12.31
CA LEU A 21 -8.24 15.25 -11.18
C LEU A 21 -6.97 14.44 -10.87
N GLU A 22 -6.26 13.96 -11.89
CA GLU A 22 -4.98 13.27 -11.75
C GLU A 22 -3.93 14.20 -11.14
N ARG A 23 -3.82 15.45 -11.60
CA ARG A 23 -2.90 16.43 -10.97
C ARG A 23 -3.27 16.77 -9.52
N LEU A 24 -4.55 16.85 -9.18
CA LEU A 24 -4.98 17.05 -7.79
C LEU A 24 -4.69 15.82 -6.91
N LEU A 25 -4.74 14.60 -7.49
CA LEU A 25 -4.31 13.38 -6.81
C LEU A 25 -2.79 13.36 -6.61
N ASP A 26 -2.01 13.71 -7.64
CA ASP A 26 -0.54 13.81 -7.57
C ASP A 26 -0.08 14.89 -6.57
N GLU A 27 -0.76 16.05 -6.52
CA GLU A 27 -0.48 17.13 -5.56
C GLU A 27 -0.78 16.69 -4.11
N VAL A 28 -1.89 15.98 -3.87
CA VAL A 28 -2.20 15.39 -2.55
C VAL A 28 -1.21 14.28 -2.16
N VAL A 29 -0.76 13.48 -3.13
CA VAL A 29 0.29 12.46 -2.93
C VAL A 29 1.66 13.11 -2.63
N ALA A 30 1.94 14.29 -3.21
CA ALA A 30 3.20 15.01 -3.02
C ALA A 30 3.32 15.69 -1.65
N GLU A 31 2.22 16.14 -1.03
CA GLU A 31 2.24 16.72 0.33
C GLU A 31 2.24 15.64 1.45
N GLY A 32 1.93 14.38 1.13
CA GLY A 32 1.57 13.35 2.12
C GLY A 32 2.28 12.00 2.03
N SER A 33 3.58 11.97 1.69
CA SER A 33 4.49 10.81 1.81
C SER A 33 3.85 9.43 1.53
N ALA A 34 3.63 9.11 0.25
CA ALA A 34 3.05 7.82 -0.16
C ALA A 34 3.99 6.63 0.11
N PHE A 35 3.97 6.11 1.34
CA PHE A 35 4.66 4.88 1.72
C PHE A 35 4.03 3.67 1.02
N THR A 36 4.87 2.72 0.60
CA THR A 36 4.46 1.37 0.25
C THR A 36 5.01 0.37 1.27
N VAL A 37 4.62 -0.90 1.17
CA VAL A 37 5.19 -1.99 2.00
C VAL A 37 6.72 -2.13 1.85
N ARG A 38 7.32 -1.55 0.79
CA ARG A 38 8.78 -1.53 0.57
C ARG A 38 9.51 -0.41 1.31
N ASP A 39 8.77 0.60 1.75
CA ASP A 39 9.29 1.81 2.39
C ASP A 39 9.15 1.76 3.93
N LEU A 40 8.60 0.65 4.44
CA LEU A 40 8.68 0.26 5.85
C LEU A 40 10.13 -0.07 6.23
N ALA A 41 10.55 0.38 7.40
CA ALA A 41 11.87 0.09 7.98
C ALA A 41 12.09 -1.40 8.33
N ILE A 42 11.04 -2.24 8.22
CA ILE A 42 11.14 -3.71 8.36
C ILE A 42 10.44 -4.41 7.20
N GLY A 43 10.96 -5.58 6.81
CA GLY A 43 10.36 -6.45 5.81
C GLY A 43 9.79 -7.75 6.40
N GLY A 44 9.37 -8.65 5.52
CA GLY A 44 8.74 -9.91 5.92
C GLY A 44 9.66 -10.85 6.71
N ARG A 45 10.99 -10.79 6.54
CA ARG A 45 11.91 -11.63 7.35
C ARG A 45 11.95 -11.16 8.79
N GLU A 46 11.96 -9.85 8.96
CA GLU A 46 12.05 -9.15 10.23
C GLU A 46 10.73 -9.31 11.00
N VAL A 47 9.58 -9.24 10.32
CA VAL A 47 8.27 -9.65 10.86
C VAL A 47 8.25 -11.13 11.27
N MET A 48 8.69 -12.07 10.41
CA MET A 48 8.74 -13.50 10.77
C MET A 48 9.65 -13.75 12.00
N ALA A 49 10.80 -13.09 12.08
CA ALA A 49 11.71 -13.19 13.23
C ALA A 49 11.16 -12.56 14.51
N ALA A 50 10.37 -11.48 14.40
CA ALA A 50 9.76 -10.81 15.54
C ALA A 50 8.54 -11.55 16.12
N THR A 51 7.78 -12.24 15.26
CA THR A 51 6.46 -12.84 15.57
C THR A 51 6.46 -14.37 15.67
N GLY A 52 7.42 -15.05 15.02
CA GLY A 52 7.41 -16.51 14.87
C GLY A 52 6.50 -17.03 13.76
N LEU A 53 5.83 -16.15 13.00
CA LEU A 53 4.95 -16.53 11.90
C LEU A 53 5.71 -17.28 10.79
N ALA A 54 5.08 -18.32 10.23
CA ALA A 54 5.57 -19.01 9.04
C ALA A 54 5.38 -18.14 7.77
N PRO A 55 6.24 -18.29 6.73
CA PRO A 55 6.09 -17.56 5.47
C PRO A 55 4.75 -17.88 4.80
N GLY A 56 3.89 -16.87 4.67
CA GLY A 56 2.54 -17.01 4.13
C GLY A 56 1.69 -15.75 4.31
N PRO A 57 0.37 -15.80 4.02
CA PRO A 57 -0.50 -14.63 4.00
C PRO A 57 -0.51 -13.80 5.27
N LYS A 58 -0.46 -14.40 6.48
CA LYS A 58 -0.40 -13.66 7.76
C LYS A 58 0.75 -12.65 7.82
N VAL A 59 1.92 -12.98 7.26
CA VAL A 59 3.08 -12.06 7.22
C VAL A 59 2.80 -10.85 6.31
N GLY A 60 2.05 -11.06 5.23
CA GLY A 60 1.57 -9.98 4.35
C GLY A 60 0.54 -9.08 5.02
N GLU A 61 -0.40 -9.66 5.78
CA GLU A 61 -1.41 -8.90 6.53
C GLU A 61 -0.79 -8.05 7.65
N VAL A 62 0.19 -8.58 8.40
CA VAL A 62 0.96 -7.80 9.38
C VAL A 62 1.65 -6.61 8.69
N LEU A 63 2.30 -6.83 7.54
CA LEU A 63 2.95 -5.76 6.79
C LEU A 63 1.95 -4.71 6.23
N GLN A 64 0.73 -5.10 5.87
CA GLN A 64 -0.31 -4.17 5.45
C GLN A 64 -0.82 -3.31 6.61
N ARG A 65 -1.13 -3.90 7.77
CA ARG A 65 -1.55 -3.13 8.96
C ARG A 65 -0.45 -2.25 9.54
N LEU A 66 0.83 -2.65 9.41
CA LEU A 66 1.97 -1.77 9.71
C LEU A 66 2.02 -0.57 8.77
N LEU A 67 1.76 -0.76 7.47
CA LEU A 67 1.69 0.33 6.50
C LEU A 67 0.53 1.28 6.79
N GLU A 68 -0.64 0.76 7.14
CA GLU A 68 -1.79 1.58 7.55
C GLU A 68 -1.43 2.51 8.73
N ARG A 69 -0.79 1.98 9.78
CA ARG A 69 -0.31 2.80 10.92
C ARG A 69 0.75 3.83 10.52
N VAL A 70 1.65 3.50 9.59
CA VAL A 70 2.69 4.43 9.09
C VAL A 70 2.12 5.53 8.17
N LEU A 71 1.03 5.25 7.44
CA LEU A 71 0.31 6.26 6.66
C LEU A 71 -0.47 7.24 7.57
N GLU A 72 -0.93 6.80 8.74
CA GLU A 72 -1.51 7.67 9.77
C GLU A 72 -0.45 8.47 10.54
N ALA A 73 0.69 7.86 10.85
CA ALA A 73 1.78 8.45 11.64
C ALA A 73 3.16 8.02 11.09
N PRO A 74 3.76 8.80 10.17
CA PRO A 74 5.05 8.49 9.54
C PRO A 74 6.21 8.26 10.53
N GLU A 75 6.16 8.85 11.72
CA GLU A 75 7.13 8.67 12.80
C GLU A 75 7.14 7.25 13.39
N LEU A 76 6.13 6.42 13.12
CA LEU A 76 6.12 5.01 13.51
C LEU A 76 7.05 4.15 12.63
N ASN A 77 7.58 4.69 11.53
CA ASN A 77 8.45 3.99 10.58
C ASN A 77 9.90 3.80 11.08
N GLU A 78 10.06 3.41 12.34
CA GLU A 78 11.32 3.00 12.96
C GLU A 78 11.34 1.47 13.17
N GLU A 79 12.46 0.81 12.86
CA GLU A 79 12.63 -0.66 12.99
C GLU A 79 12.09 -1.21 14.31
N LYS A 80 12.42 -0.57 15.43
CA LYS A 80 12.00 -1.00 16.77
C LYS A 80 10.48 -0.86 16.99
N ARG A 81 9.88 0.23 16.51
CA ARG A 81 8.44 0.48 16.64
C ARG A 81 7.63 -0.45 15.77
N LEU A 82 8.07 -0.69 14.54
CA LEU A 82 7.44 -1.67 13.68
C LEU A 82 7.58 -3.10 14.22
N ILE A 83 8.67 -3.46 14.92
CA ILE A 83 8.83 -4.76 15.60
C ILE A 83 7.91 -4.90 16.83
N GLU A 84 7.67 -3.82 17.57
CA GLU A 84 6.68 -3.79 18.66
C GLU A 84 5.26 -3.98 18.10
N LEU A 85 4.86 -3.13 17.15
CA LEU A 85 3.56 -3.19 16.48
C LEU A 85 3.31 -4.52 15.73
N ALA A 86 4.34 -5.11 15.11
CA ALA A 86 4.22 -6.40 14.40
C ALA A 86 3.79 -7.54 15.33
N ARG A 87 4.19 -7.50 16.60
CA ARG A 87 3.82 -8.50 17.61
C ARG A 87 2.41 -8.30 18.13
N GLU A 88 2.02 -7.05 18.35
CA GLU A 88 0.64 -6.69 18.70
C GLU A 88 -0.32 -7.16 17.60
N ILE A 89 -0.04 -6.78 16.35
CA ILE A 89 -0.84 -7.16 15.19
C ILE A 89 -0.85 -8.68 14.99
N ALA A 90 0.29 -9.38 15.10
CA ALA A 90 0.31 -10.84 14.97
C ALA A 90 -0.56 -11.54 16.04
N ALA A 91 -0.62 -11.00 17.26
CA ALA A 91 -1.49 -11.51 18.33
C ALA A 91 -2.99 -11.19 18.13
N GLU A 92 -3.34 -10.23 17.26
CA GLU A 92 -4.72 -10.00 16.80
C GLU A 92 -5.16 -10.98 15.70
N LEU A 93 -4.23 -11.76 15.12
CA LEU A 93 -4.45 -12.57 13.92
C LEU A 93 -4.53 -14.08 14.17
N ASP A 94 -4.35 -14.57 15.40
CA ASP A 94 -4.39 -16.00 15.80
C ASP A 94 -5.76 -16.42 16.38
#